data_AF-A0A061RCH5-F1
#
_entry.id   AF-A0A061RCH5-F1
#
_cell.length_a   1.000
_cell.length_b   1.000
_cell.length_c   1.000
_cell.angle_alpha   90.00
_cell.angle_beta   90.00
_cell.angle_gamma   90.00
#
_symmetry.space_group_name_H-M   'P 1'
#
loop_
_entity.id
_entity.type
_entity.pdbx_description
1 polymer ?
#
loop_
_entity_poly.entity_id
_entity_poly.type
_entity_poly.pdbx_seq_one_letter_code
_entity_poly.pdbx_strand_id
1 'polypeptide(L)' 'PSYITEKEAITTTMNTRESRRLTDFWNLITFGWISPLIREGAQGPLGFHDGERYTGQQDNAETLENNFRSAWNAIAKEDA' A
#
# COMPACT_ATOMS: atom_id res chain seq x y z
N PRO A 1 -13.19 25.32 29.72
CA PRO A 1 -12.22 24.24 29.44
C PRO A 1 -12.90 22.87 29.64
N SER A 2 -13.17 22.15 28.54
CA SER A 2 -13.68 20.78 28.59
C SER A 2 -12.50 19.84 28.83
N TYR A 3 -12.50 19.15 29.95
CA TYR A 3 -11.52 18.10 30.25
C TYR A 3 -12.11 16.78 29.76
N ILE A 4 -11.63 16.29 28.62
CA ILE A 4 -11.90 14.93 28.17
C ILE A 4 -11.28 14.00 29.21
N THR A 5 -12.07 13.10 29.77
CA THR A 5 -11.56 12.12 30.74
C THR A 5 -10.59 11.16 30.04
N GLU A 6 -9.60 10.62 30.76
CA GLU A 6 -8.59 9.70 30.19
C GLU A 6 -9.23 8.52 29.44
N LYS A 7 -10.37 8.02 29.93
CA LYS A 7 -11.15 6.96 29.28
C LYS A 7 -11.75 7.38 27.94
N GLU A 8 -12.26 8.62 27.83
CA GLU A 8 -12.80 9.17 26.58
C GLU A 8 -11.67 9.42 25.56
N ALA A 9 -10.49 9.84 26.01
CA ALA A 9 -9.32 10.02 25.15
C ALA A 9 -8.83 8.67 24.55
N ILE A 10 -8.77 7.61 25.37
CA ILE A 10 -8.38 6.26 24.92
C ILE A 10 -9.40 5.70 23.92
N THR A 11 -10.69 5.82 24.22
CA THR A 11 -11.77 5.33 23.35
C THR A 11 -11.77 6.04 22.00
N THR A 12 -11.59 7.37 22.00
CA THR A 12 -11.49 8.17 20.78
C THR A 12 -10.28 7.76 19.93
N THR A 13 -9.14 7.49 20.58
CA THR A 13 -7.92 7.07 19.89
C THR A 13 -8.06 5.68 19.27
N MET A 14 -8.68 4.73 19.97
CA MET A 14 -8.99 3.39 19.42
C MET A 14 -9.91 3.47 18.21
N ASN A 15 -11.04 4.19 18.31
CA ASN A 15 -11.99 4.35 17.21
C ASN A 15 -11.34 5.03 15.99
N THR A 16 -10.44 5.99 16.22
CA THR A 16 -9.71 6.68 15.14
C THR A 16 -8.75 5.71 14.42
N ARG A 17 -8.08 4.82 15.18
CA ARG A 17 -7.17 3.82 14.60
C ARG A 17 -7.92 2.77 13.77
N GLU A 18 -9.07 2.32 14.24
CA GLU A 18 -9.92 1.36 13.52
C GLU A 18 -10.53 2.01 12.26
N SER A 19 -11.03 3.24 12.38
CA SER A 19 -11.52 4.02 11.25
C SER A 19 -10.43 4.22 10.18
N ARG A 20 -9.19 4.51 10.59
CA ARG A 20 -8.05 4.63 9.67
C ARG A 20 -7.77 3.31 8.96
N ARG A 21 -7.76 2.18 9.67
CA ARG A 21 -7.57 0.85 9.06
C ARG A 21 -8.67 0.48 8.07
N LEU A 22 -9.93 0.79 8.39
CA LEU A 22 -11.05 0.57 7.47
C LEU A 22 -10.92 1.46 6.22
N THR A 23 -10.48 2.71 6.40
CA THR A 23 -10.21 3.62 5.29
C THR A 23 -9.07 3.11 4.40
N ASP A 24 -7.97 2.64 5.00
CA ASP A 24 -6.83 2.06 4.27
C ASP A 24 -7.25 0.79 3.51
N PHE A 25 -8.07 -0.07 4.14
CA PHE A 25 -8.62 -1.26 3.50
C PHE A 25 -9.49 -0.90 2.29
N TRP A 26 -10.44 0.04 2.45
CA TRP A 26 -11.29 0.44 1.34
C TRP A 26 -10.52 1.17 0.24
N ASN A 27 -9.50 1.95 0.59
CA ASN A 27 -8.60 2.56 -0.39
C ASN A 27 -7.84 1.49 -1.20
N LEU A 28 -7.49 0.36 -0.58
CA LEU A 28 -6.88 -0.76 -1.30
C LEU A 28 -7.88 -1.44 -2.24
N ILE A 29 -9.09 -1.74 -1.78
CA ILE A 29 -10.13 -2.42 -2.57
C ILE A 29 -10.65 -1.57 -3.72
N THR A 30 -10.87 -0.28 -3.48
CA THR A 30 -11.42 0.65 -4.48
C THR A 30 -10.34 1.33 -5.32
N PHE A 31 -9.07 0.97 -5.12
CA PHE A 31 -7.92 1.64 -5.72
C PHE A 31 -7.91 3.15 -5.45
N GLY A 32 -8.46 3.59 -4.32
CA GLY A 32 -8.58 5.01 -3.96
C GLY A 32 -7.25 5.76 -4.03
N TRP A 33 -6.13 5.08 -3.79
CA TRP A 33 -4.77 5.61 -3.88
C TRP A 33 -4.37 6.16 -5.26
N ILE A 34 -5.00 5.72 -6.36
CA ILE A 34 -4.71 6.23 -7.72
C ILE A 34 -5.45 7.54 -8.05
N SER A 35 -6.46 7.90 -7.26
CA SER A 35 -7.34 9.05 -7.52
C SER A 35 -6.61 10.39 -7.70
N PRO A 36 -5.53 10.71 -6.96
CA PRO A 36 -4.77 11.93 -7.18
C PRO A 36 -4.14 11.98 -8.58
N LEU A 37 -3.51 10.89 -9.02
CA LEU A 37 -2.86 10.80 -10.34
C LEU A 37 -3.85 10.96 -11.50
N ILE A 38 -5.04 10.35 -11.37
CA ILE A 38 -6.13 10.52 -12.35
C ILE A 38 -6.55 11.99 -12.45
N ARG A 39 -6.65 12.68 -11.31
CA ARG A 39 -7.04 14.09 -11.28
C ARG A 39 -5.99 14.99 -11.90
N GLU A 40 -4.72 14.73 -11.65
CA GLU A 40 -3.60 15.45 -12.27
C GLU A 40 -3.59 15.24 -13.80
N GLY A 41 -3.76 14.00 -14.25
CA GLY A 41 -3.82 13.68 -15.68
C GLY A 41 -5.04 14.28 -16.40
N ALA A 42 -6.13 14.57 -15.68
CA ALA A 42 -7.28 15.27 -16.22
C ALA A 42 -7.02 16.77 -16.44
N GLN A 43 -6.03 17.36 -15.75
CA GLN A 43 -5.66 18.76 -15.88
C GLN A 43 -4.59 18.99 -16.97
N GLY A 44 -3.84 17.95 -17.33
CA GLY A 44 -2.86 17.98 -18.40
C GLY A 44 -2.14 16.64 -18.56
N PRO A 45 -1.31 16.48 -19.62
CA PRO A 45 -0.55 15.25 -19.83
C PRO A 45 0.38 14.97 -18.66
N LEU A 46 0.36 13.74 -18.15
CA LEU A 46 1.29 13.27 -17.13
C LEU A 46 2.69 13.11 -17.74
N GLY A 47 3.69 13.60 -17.03
CA GLY A 47 5.11 13.38 -17.28
C GLY A 47 5.63 12.10 -16.62
N PHE A 48 6.85 11.71 -17.00
CA PHE A 48 7.52 10.50 -16.52
C PHE A 48 7.79 10.49 -14.99
N HIS A 49 7.68 11.65 -14.35
CA HIS A 49 7.93 11.83 -12.91
C HIS A 49 6.65 11.97 -12.08
N ASP A 50 5.48 11.99 -12.72
CA ASP A 50 4.21 12.22 -12.04
C ASP A 50 3.63 10.93 -11.45
N GLY A 51 4.11 9.77 -11.92
CA GLY A 51 3.87 8.49 -11.25
C GLY A 51 4.83 8.30 -10.08
N GLU A 52 4.32 7.79 -8.95
CA GLU A 52 5.20 7.31 -7.88
C GLU A 52 6.18 6.27 -8.45
N ARG A 53 7.47 6.44 -8.16
CA ARG A 53 8.45 5.37 -8.42
C ARG A 53 8.03 4.16 -7.61
N TYR A 54 8.03 2.98 -8.22
CA TYR A 54 7.80 1.70 -7.53
C TYR A 54 8.58 1.65 -6.21
N THR A 55 7.89 1.82 -5.09
CA THR A 55 8.48 1.84 -3.74
C THR A 55 8.41 0.47 -3.07
N GLY A 56 7.66 -0.46 -3.64
CA GLY A 56 7.54 -1.82 -3.15
C GLY A 56 8.80 -2.64 -3.45
N GLN A 57 9.54 -3.03 -2.40
CA GLN A 57 10.61 -4.03 -2.52
C GLN A 57 10.13 -5.36 -3.12
N GLN A 58 8.83 -5.67 -3.05
CA GLN A 58 8.29 -6.93 -3.55
C GLN A 58 8.12 -6.96 -5.07
N ASP A 59 7.91 -5.80 -5.69
CA ASP A 59 7.67 -5.68 -7.14
C ASP A 59 8.92 -5.21 -7.89
N ASN A 60 10.08 -5.23 -7.24
CA ASN A 60 11.34 -4.94 -7.91
C ASN A 60 11.85 -6.15 -8.69
N ALA A 61 12.47 -5.90 -9.85
CA ALA A 61 12.89 -6.94 -10.78
C ALA A 61 13.89 -7.93 -10.15
N GLU A 62 14.82 -7.43 -9.34
CA GLU A 62 15.85 -8.24 -8.67
C GLU A 62 15.23 -9.25 -7.68
N THR A 63 14.23 -8.81 -6.91
CA THR A 63 13.53 -9.63 -5.91
C THR A 63 12.66 -10.67 -6.61
N LEU A 64 11.96 -10.29 -7.68
CA LEU A 64 11.19 -11.22 -8.50
C LEU A 64 12.09 -12.28 -9.15
N GLU A 65 13.23 -11.89 -9.70
CA GLU A 65 14.19 -12.81 -10.30
C GLU A 65 14.75 -13.80 -9.27
N ASN A 66 15.15 -13.30 -8.09
CA ASN A 66 15.67 -14.13 -7.01
C ASN A 66 14.62 -15.14 -6.51
N ASN A 67 13.37 -14.71 -6.34
CA ASN A 67 12.27 -15.57 -5.93
C ASN A 67 12.00 -16.65 -6.99
N PHE A 68 11.95 -16.27 -8.26
CA PHE A 68 11.75 -17.20 -9.37
C PHE A 68 12.87 -18.26 -9.42
N ARG A 69 14.13 -17.82 -9.36
CA ARG A 69 15.30 -18.70 -9.41
C ARG A 69 15.29 -19.68 -8.23
N SER A 70 14.95 -19.20 -7.04
CA SER A 70 14.84 -20.04 -5.84
C SER A 70 13.77 -21.13 -6.01
N ALA A 71 12.57 -20.75 -6.47
CA ALA A 71 11.47 -21.69 -6.71
C ALA A 71 11.82 -22.73 -7.79
N TRP A 72 12.44 -22.29 -8.90
CA TRP A 72 12.86 -23.16 -9.98
C TRP A 72 13.86 -24.22 -9.51
N ASN A 73 14.86 -23.81 -8.73
CA ASN A 73 15.86 -24.72 -8.18
C ASN A 73 15.29 -25.70 -7.15
N ALA A 74 14.23 -25.32 -6.44
CA ALA A 74 13.55 -26.24 -5.52
C ALA A 74 12.85 -27.37 -6.29
N ILE A 75 12.09 -27.02 -7.33
CA ILE A 75 11.41 -27.98 -8.20
C ILE A 75 12.41 -28.92 -8.87
N ALA A 76 13.48 -28.36 -9.46
CA ALA A 76 14.48 -29.15 -10.18
C ALA A 76 15.26 -30.14 -9.28
N LYS A 77 15.25 -29.96 -7.95
CA LYS A 77 15.85 -30.89 -6.99
C LYS A 77 14.90 -31.99 -6.54
N GLU A 78 13.58 -31.80 -6.67
CA GLU A 78 12.59 -32.82 -6.36
C GLU A 78 12.48 -33.88 -7.48
N ASP A 79 12.83 -33.50 -8.72
CA ASP A 79 12.81 -34.37 -9.90
C ASP A 79 14.10 -35.20 -10.13
N ALA A 80 15.12 -35.07 -9.27
CA ALA A 80 16.45 -35.67 -9.41
C ALA A 80 16.73 -36.77 -8.36
#